data_AF-A0A4Z0F6C8-F1
#
_entry.id   AF-A0A4Z0F6C8-F1
#
_cell.length_a   1.000
_cell.length_b   1.000
_cell.length_c   1.000
_cell.angle_alpha   90.00
_cell.angle_beta   90.00
_cell.angle_gamma   90.00
#
_symmetry.space_group_name_H-M   'P 1'
#
loop_
_entity.id
_entity.type
_entity.pdbx_description
1 polymer ?
#
loop_
_entity_poly.entity_id
_entity_poly.type
_entity_poly.pdbx_seq_one_letter_code
_entity_poly.pdbx_strand_id
1 'polypeptide(L)'
;MDMRNGRIFSAEELAKFKECMTPKEWEKEKSHYLEMEKPPTPRQLSRQPPKVGRNEPCPCGSGEKFKRCHLQALGYRPVEAE
;
A
#
# COMPACT_ATOMS: atom_id res chain seq x y z
N MET A 1 7.46 -5.61 -8.48
CA MET A 1 6.47 -5.46 -7.39
C MET A 1 7.14 -5.81 -6.08
N ASP A 2 7.01 -4.97 -5.05
CA ASP A 2 7.57 -5.24 -3.71
C ASP A 2 6.55 -6.02 -2.87
N MET A 3 6.96 -7.19 -2.40
CA MET A 3 6.12 -8.10 -1.65
C MET A 3 5.88 -7.66 -0.20
N ARG A 4 6.64 -6.70 0.33
CA ARG A 4 6.50 -6.21 1.71
C ARG A 4 5.35 -5.25 1.88
N ASN A 5 5.10 -4.43 0.85
CA ASN A 5 4.15 -3.33 0.90
C ASN A 5 3.16 -3.31 -0.27
N GLY A 6 3.32 -4.21 -1.25
CA GLY A 6 2.49 -4.30 -2.45
C GLY A 6 2.73 -3.17 -3.46
N ARG A 7 3.77 -2.35 -3.30
CA ARG A 7 4.08 -1.26 -4.21
C ARG A 7 4.53 -1.82 -5.56
N ILE A 8 3.91 -1.30 -6.61
CA ILE A 8 4.31 -1.55 -8.00
C ILE A 8 5.28 -0.44 -8.39
N PHE A 9 6.46 -0.82 -8.86
CA PHE A 9 7.48 0.09 -9.37
C PHE A 9 7.48 0.08 -10.89
N SER A 10 7.75 1.23 -11.51
CA SER A 10 8.06 1.29 -12.94
C SER A 10 9.44 0.68 -13.24
N ALA A 11 9.72 0.39 -14.50
CA ALA A 11 11.03 -0.08 -14.93
C ALA A 11 12.14 0.93 -14.57
N GLU A 12 11.84 2.23 -14.69
CA GLU A 12 12.76 3.33 -14.37
C GLU A 12 13.00 3.46 -12.86
N GLU A 13 11.96 3.30 -12.03
CA GLU A 13 12.10 3.30 -10.58
C GLU A 13 12.96 2.12 -10.09
N LEU A 14 12.77 0.93 -10.68
CA LEU A 14 13.56 -0.24 -10.35
C LEU A 14 15.01 -0.10 -10.81
N ALA A 15 15.26 0.53 -11.97
CA ALA A 15 16.62 0.82 -12.44
C ALA A 15 17.35 1.75 -11.47
N LYS A 16 16.71 2.87 -11.08
CA LYS A 16 17.27 3.79 -10.08
C LYS A 16 17.54 3.09 -8.75
N PHE A 17 16.65 2.19 -8.34
CA PHE A 17 16.83 1.42 -7.10
C PHE A 17 18.02 0.44 -7.18
N LYS A 18 18.22 -0.19 -8.34
CA LYS A 18 19.39 -1.05 -8.60
C LYS A 18 20.71 -0.26 -8.61
N GLU A 19 20.70 0.97 -9.09
CA GLU A 19 21.88 1.84 -9.13
C GLU A 19 22.31 2.36 -7.75
N CYS A 20 21.37 2.56 -6.81
CA CYS A 20 21.69 3.07 -5.48
C CYS A 20 22.06 2.00 -4.45
N MET A 21 21.80 0.71 -4.72
CA MET A 21 22.17 -0.39 -3.83
C MET A 21 23.54 -0.95 -4.15
N THR A 22 24.28 -1.39 -3.12
CA THR A 22 25.48 -2.18 -3.36
C THR A 22 25.10 -3.60 -3.84
N PRO A 23 25.95 -4.26 -4.64
CA PRO A 23 25.66 -5.62 -5.14
C PRO A 23 25.35 -6.65 -4.05
N LYS A 24 25.94 -6.49 -2.86
CA LYS A 24 25.71 -7.38 -1.70
C LYS A 24 24.35 -7.16 -1.04
N GLU A 25 23.84 -5.94 -1.03
CA GLU A 25 22.52 -5.64 -0.47
C GLU A 25 21.41 -6.12 -1.42
N TRP A 26 21.63 -6.01 -2.74
CA TRP A 26 20.70 -6.52 -3.73
C TRP A 26 20.46 -8.03 -3.59
N GLU A 27 21.49 -8.84 -3.38
CA GLU A 27 21.36 -10.30 -3.17
C GLU A 27 20.42 -10.64 -2.01
N LYS A 28 20.51 -9.89 -0.91
CA LYS A 28 19.66 -10.09 0.28
C LYS A 28 18.23 -9.63 0.04
N GLU A 29 18.03 -8.53 -0.67
CA GLU A 29 16.71 -7.93 -0.89
C GLU A 29 15.96 -8.47 -2.13
N LYS A 30 16.65 -9.16 -3.05
CA LYS A 30 16.07 -9.67 -4.30
C LYS A 30 14.85 -10.56 -4.08
N SER A 31 14.78 -11.28 -2.97
CA SER A 31 13.63 -12.12 -2.60
C SER A 31 12.33 -11.34 -2.37
N HIS A 32 12.42 -10.04 -2.05
CA HIS A 32 11.28 -9.17 -1.81
C HIS A 32 10.73 -8.50 -3.07
N TYR A 33 11.47 -8.55 -4.19
CA TYR A 33 11.08 -7.92 -5.44
C TYR A 33 10.77 -8.96 -6.50
N LEU A 34 9.50 -9.01 -6.92
CA LEU A 34 9.08 -9.85 -8.03
C LEU A 34 9.12 -9.03 -9.33
N GLU A 35 9.79 -9.56 -10.35
CA GLU A 35 9.74 -9.02 -11.70
C GLU A 35 8.39 -9.38 -12.36
N MET A 36 7.73 -8.39 -12.95
CA MET A 36 6.45 -8.61 -13.62
C MET A 36 6.69 -8.97 -15.07
N GLU A 37 5.98 -9.98 -15.59
CA GLU A 37 6.08 -10.40 -16.99
C GLU A 37 5.63 -9.32 -17.99
N LYS A 38 4.73 -8.43 -17.54
CA LYS A 38 4.19 -7.31 -18.34
C LYS A 38 4.50 -5.98 -17.66
N PRO A 39 4.82 -4.93 -18.44
CA PRO A 39 4.99 -3.60 -17.87
C PRO A 39 3.69 -3.16 -17.19
N PRO A 40 3.77 -2.53 -16.01
CA PRO A 40 2.59 -2.08 -15.28
C PRO A 40 1.90 -0.95 -16.07
N THR A 41 0.57 -0.99 -16.12
CA THR A 41 -0.21 0.12 -16.70
C THR A 41 -0.10 1.38 -15.83
N PRO A 42 -0.31 2.59 -16.40
CA PRO A 42 -0.33 3.84 -15.63
C PRO A 42 -1.28 3.80 -14.43
N ARG A 43 -2.42 3.11 -14.58
CA ARG A 43 -3.38 2.90 -13.51
C ARG A 43 -2.87 1.98 -12.40
N GLN A 44 -1.98 1.04 -12.68
CA GLN A 44 -1.35 0.19 -11.67
C GLN A 44 -0.28 0.96 -10.88
N LEU A 45 0.45 1.86 -11.53
CA LEU A 45 1.44 2.72 -10.88
C LEU A 45 0.78 3.78 -9.98
N SER A 46 -0.38 4.32 -10.38
CA SER A 46 -1.11 5.34 -9.61
C SER A 46 -1.96 4.79 -8.46
N ARG A 47 -2.11 3.46 -8.34
CA ARG A 47 -2.82 2.79 -7.23
C ARG A 47 -1.99 2.80 -5.95
N GLN A 48 -1.72 3.98 -5.41
CA GLN A 48 -1.49 4.13 -3.99
C GLN A 48 -2.86 4.44 -3.38
N PRO A 49 -3.57 3.48 -2.76
CA PRO A 49 -4.70 3.87 -1.94
C PRO A 49 -4.18 4.89 -0.92
N PRO A 50 -4.88 6.01 -0.67
CA PRO A 50 -4.49 6.88 0.42
C PRO A 50 -4.39 5.99 1.66
N LYS A 51 -3.22 5.97 2.30
CA LYS A 51 -3.02 5.29 3.57
C LYS A 51 -3.76 6.10 4.63
N VAL A 52 -5.09 6.08 4.57
CA VAL A 52 -5.94 6.69 5.57
C VAL A 52 -5.73 5.93 6.87
N GLY A 53 -5.21 6.62 7.85
CA GLY A 53 -4.97 6.07 9.17
C GLY A 53 -6.28 5.57 9.77
N ARG A 54 -6.21 4.48 10.54
CA ARG A 54 -7.38 3.87 11.19
C ARG A 54 -8.24 4.90 11.97
N ASN A 55 -7.63 5.94 12.53
CA ASN A 55 -8.34 6.98 13.30
C ASN A 55 -8.64 8.28 12.54
N GLU A 56 -8.19 8.42 11.29
CA GLU A 56 -8.43 9.62 10.47
C GLU A 56 -9.89 9.73 10.01
N PRO A 57 -10.38 10.94 9.69
CA PRO A 57 -11.70 11.11 9.10
C PRO A 57 -11.83 10.27 7.83
N CYS A 58 -12.96 9.60 7.68
CA CYS A 58 -13.19 8.71 6.56
C CYS A 58 -13.35 9.51 5.25
N PRO A 59 -12.60 9.18 4.18
CA PRO A 59 -12.65 9.93 2.92
C PRO A 59 -13.97 9.76 2.14
N CYS A 60 -14.91 8.94 2.61
CA CYS A 60 -16.25 8.82 2.01
C CYS A 60 -17.20 9.97 2.42
N GLY A 61 -16.78 10.84 3.35
CA GLY A 61 -17.61 11.95 3.82
C GLY A 61 -18.63 11.59 4.90
N SER A 62 -18.53 10.42 5.54
CA SER A 62 -19.46 10.01 6.62
C SER A 62 -19.28 10.79 7.93
N GLY A 63 -18.21 11.57 8.07
CA GLY A 63 -17.86 12.26 9.33
C GLY A 63 -17.31 11.34 10.43
N GLU A 64 -17.30 10.03 10.22
CA GLU A 64 -16.76 9.05 11.16
C GLU A 64 -15.27 8.75 10.92
N LYS A 65 -14.59 8.18 11.92
CA LYS A 65 -13.22 7.68 11.76
C LYS A 65 -13.20 6.51 10.78
N PHE A 66 -12.17 6.40 9.94
CA PHE A 66 -12.03 5.34 8.93
C PHE A 66 -12.23 3.93 9.52
N LYS A 67 -11.81 3.70 10.77
CA LYS A 67 -12.04 2.43 11.49
C LYS A 67 -13.48 2.04 11.75
N ARG A 68 -14.35 3.03 11.92
CA ARG A 68 -15.78 2.86 12.23
C ARG A 68 -16.63 2.81 10.97
N CYS A 69 -16.08 3.26 9.85
CA CYS A 69 -16.79 3.32 8.59
C CYS A 69 -16.41 2.16 7.66
N HIS A 70 -15.14 2.09 7.21
CA HIS A 70 -14.71 1.15 6.18
C HIS A 70 -13.81 0.00 6.67
N LEU A 71 -13.24 0.08 7.89
CA LEU A 71 -12.46 -1.04 8.49
C LEU A 71 -13.22 -1.82 9.56
N GLN A 72 -14.50 -1.53 9.78
CA GLN A 72 -15.28 -2.24 10.79
C GLN A 72 -15.70 -3.61 10.23
N ALA A 73 -14.86 -4.63 10.43
CA ALA A 73 -15.09 -5.98 9.91
C ALA A 73 -16.20 -6.76 10.64
N LEU A 74 -16.76 -6.26 11.74
CA LEU A 74 -17.77 -6.98 12.53
C LEU A 74 -18.74 -5.98 13.18
N GLY A 75 -20.04 -6.23 13.02
CA GLY A 75 -21.16 -5.39 13.45
C GLY A 75 -21.29 -5.19 14.97
N TYR A 76 -20.33 -4.51 15.58
CA TYR A 76 -20.45 -3.99 16.94
C TYR A 76 -21.17 -2.65 16.91
N ARG A 77 -22.49 -2.64 17.20
CA ARG A 77 -23.19 -1.46 17.72
C ARG A 77 -22.70 -1.27 19.16
N PRO A 78 -21.90 -0.24 19.49
CA PRO A 78 -21.83 0.18 20.88
C PRO A 78 -23.23 0.63 21.27
N VAL A 79 -23.86 -0.11 22.18
CA VAL A 79 -25.08 0.33 22.84
C VAL A 79 -24.71 1.62 23.58
N GLU A 80 -25.46 2.68 23.32
CA GLU A 80 -25.22 4.00 23.88
C GLU A 80 -25.25 3.92 25.41
N ALA A 81 -24.39 4.73 26.03
CA ALA A 81 -24.31 4.86 27.47
C ALA A 81 -25.58 5.51 28.01
N GLU A 82 -26.24 4.86 28.97
CA GLU A 82 -27.11 5.44 29.99
C GLU A 82 -26.79 4.81 31.34
#